data_AF-A0AB39N8K0-F1
#
_entry.id   AF-A0AB39N8K0-F1
#
_cell.length_a   1.000
_cell.length_b   1.000
_cell.length_c   1.000
_cell.angle_alpha   90.00
_cell.angle_beta   90.00
_cell.angle_gamma   90.00
#
_symmetry.space_group_name_H-M   'P 1'
#
loop_
_entity.id
_entity.type
_entity.pdbx_description
1 polymer ?
#
loop_
_entity_poly.entity_id
_entity_poly.type
_entity_poly.pdbx_seq_one_letter_code
_entity_poly.pdbx_strand_id
1 'polypeptide(L)'
;MTRPPTAAQRRVIDAADPVTGRLRGTEAQLAALVKRGLAFRHPRPPHDHFLTPAGHRIREAEPSEPAAPAEPAAAAAGGVFAARIGGEEDALRTGSARLREVRGAWQGLLELRRMTNPDGATDRPCAWERTHLVQAAALALEAAGHRPAEQDSEEGYRVRATPQPEAIAVREPDAARLRECAATLEKAGWQVGEYTEPRTRARYLLASPRRM
;
A
#
# COMPACT_ATOMS: atom_id res chain seq x y z
N MET A 1 12.04 30.12 7.84
CA MET A 1 11.49 29.11 8.79
C MET A 1 10.01 29.41 9.01
N THR A 2 9.11 28.57 8.49
CA THR A 2 7.66 28.80 8.58
C THR A 2 7.17 28.26 9.92
N ARG A 3 6.59 29.12 10.77
CA ARG A 3 6.03 28.76 12.09
C ARG A 3 5.11 27.53 11.96
N PRO A 4 5.06 26.58 12.91
CA PRO A 4 4.15 25.43 12.81
C PRO A 4 2.67 25.86 12.67
N PRO A 5 1.82 25.03 12.04
CA PRO A 5 0.38 25.28 11.94
C PRO A 5 -0.25 25.24 13.34
N THR A 6 -1.30 26.05 13.55
CA THR A 6 -2.07 26.00 14.79
C THR A 6 -2.89 24.71 14.89
N ALA A 7 -3.28 24.29 16.09
CA ALA A 7 -4.10 23.08 16.30
C ALA A 7 -5.42 23.12 15.50
N ALA A 8 -6.05 24.29 15.39
CA ALA A 8 -7.26 24.48 14.59
C ALA A 8 -7.00 24.29 13.08
N GLN A 9 -5.88 24.81 12.57
CA GLN A 9 -5.47 24.61 11.18
C GLN A 9 -5.11 23.16 10.89
N ARG A 10 -4.47 22.49 11.86
CA ARG A 10 -4.10 21.08 11.72
C ARG A 10 -5.33 20.19 11.55
N ARG A 11 -6.37 20.39 12.36
CA ARG A 11 -7.66 19.67 12.21
C ARG A 11 -8.30 19.85 10.83
N VAL A 12 -8.23 21.04 10.25
CA VAL A 12 -8.78 21.32 8.90
C VAL A 12 -7.97 20.62 7.81
N ILE A 13 -6.64 20.56 7.97
CA ILE A 13 -5.74 19.84 7.07
C ILE A 13 -5.98 18.32 7.16
N ASP A 14 -6.12 17.80 8.38
CA ASP A 14 -6.32 16.36 8.63
C ASP A 14 -7.69 15.89 8.11
N ALA A 15 -8.71 16.74 8.19
CA ALA A 15 -10.06 16.47 7.68
C ALA A 15 -10.22 16.66 6.15
N ALA A 16 -9.14 16.99 5.43
CA ALA A 16 -9.19 17.16 3.98
C ALA A 16 -9.58 15.85 3.28
N ASP A 17 -10.36 15.97 2.20
CA ASP A 17 -10.79 14.83 1.39
C ASP A 17 -9.59 13.95 1.00
N PRO A 18 -9.66 12.63 1.24
CA PRO A 18 -8.49 11.75 1.12
C PRO A 18 -8.06 11.55 -0.33
N VAL A 19 -8.97 11.68 -1.30
CA VAL A 19 -8.73 11.42 -2.72
C VAL A 19 -8.32 12.69 -3.45
N THR A 20 -8.99 13.79 -3.17
CA THR A 20 -8.85 15.05 -3.91
C THR A 20 -8.05 16.11 -3.16
N GLY A 21 -7.85 15.94 -1.85
CA GLY A 21 -7.23 16.98 -1.01
C GLY A 21 -8.13 18.20 -0.79
N ARG A 22 -9.43 18.10 -1.11
CA ARG A 22 -10.40 19.18 -0.94
C ARG A 22 -10.61 19.49 0.54
N LEU A 23 -10.51 20.77 0.88
CA LEU A 23 -10.70 21.28 2.23
C LEU A 23 -12.15 21.72 2.44
N ARG A 24 -12.64 21.52 3.67
CA ARG A 24 -13.92 22.04 4.15
C ARG A 24 -13.68 22.78 5.46
N GLY A 25 -14.30 23.95 5.63
CA GLY A 25 -14.12 24.77 6.81
C GLY A 25 -14.69 26.17 6.62
N THR A 26 -14.54 27.01 7.63
CA THR A 26 -14.92 28.43 7.54
C THR A 26 -14.00 29.18 6.58
N GLU A 27 -14.50 30.23 5.94
CA GLU A 27 -13.72 31.04 5.00
C GLU A 27 -12.43 31.60 5.63
N ALA A 28 -12.49 32.02 6.90
CA ALA A 28 -11.34 32.51 7.64
C ALA A 28 -10.25 31.43 7.84
N GLN A 29 -10.65 30.18 8.10
CA GLN A 29 -9.71 29.05 8.23
C GLN A 29 -9.04 28.73 6.90
N LEU A 30 -9.81 28.71 5.81
CA LEU A 30 -9.30 28.42 4.47
C LEU A 30 -8.37 29.54 3.97
N ALA A 31 -8.76 30.80 4.15
CA ALA A 31 -7.92 31.95 3.81
C ALA A 31 -6.60 31.96 4.59
N ALA A 32 -6.62 31.58 5.87
CA ALA A 32 -5.40 31.49 6.69
C ALA A 32 -4.45 30.38 6.19
N LEU A 33 -4.97 29.27 5.67
CA LEU A 33 -4.17 28.21 5.05
C LEU A 33 -3.58 28.66 3.70
N VAL A 34 -4.35 29.38 2.89
CA VAL A 34 -3.88 29.95 1.61
C VAL A 34 -2.77 30.97 1.83
N LYS A 35 -2.92 31.88 2.80
CA LYS A 35 -1.90 32.88 3.16
C LYS A 35 -0.57 32.23 3.58
N ARG A 36 -0.62 31.00 4.08
CA ARG A 36 0.55 30.21 4.51
C ARG A 36 1.08 29.28 3.41
N GLY A 37 0.49 29.30 2.22
CA GLY A 37 0.87 28.43 1.10
C GLY A 37 0.54 26.95 1.31
N LEU A 38 -0.33 26.63 2.27
CA LEU A 38 -0.72 25.24 2.60
C LEU A 38 -1.97 24.79 1.83
N ALA A 39 -2.75 25.74 1.34
CA ALA A 39 -3.89 25.51 0.49
C ALA A 39 -3.86 26.48 -0.70
N PHE A 40 -4.59 26.15 -1.76
CA PHE A 40 -4.88 27.07 -2.85
C PHE A 40 -6.37 27.06 -3.16
N ARG A 41 -6.86 28.18 -3.70
CA ARG A 41 -8.25 28.33 -4.15
C ARG A 41 -8.33 28.04 -5.63
N HIS A 42 -9.26 27.18 -6.03
CA HIS A 42 -9.44 26.84 -7.43
C HIS A 42 -10.03 28.03 -8.22
N PRO A 43 -9.49 28.34 -9.41
CA PRO A 43 -9.91 29.51 -10.18
C PRO A 43 -11.32 29.37 -10.76
N ARG A 44 -11.80 28.15 -11.00
CA ARG A 44 -13.18 27.92 -11.47
C ARG A 44 -14.20 27.89 -10.32
N PRO A 45 -15.40 28.47 -10.50
CA PRO A 45 -16.54 28.25 -9.61
C PRO A 45 -16.78 26.73 -9.39
N PRO A 46 -17.11 26.28 -8.17
CA PRO A 46 -17.51 27.04 -6.97
C PRO A 46 -16.34 27.57 -6.11
N HIS A 47 -15.12 27.63 -6.64
CA HIS A 47 -13.92 28.11 -5.95
C HIS A 47 -13.53 27.33 -4.70
N ASP A 48 -13.59 26.01 -4.82
CA ASP A 48 -13.16 25.09 -3.77
C ASP A 48 -11.68 25.28 -3.41
N HIS A 49 -11.35 24.92 -2.16
CA HIS A 49 -10.00 24.99 -1.64
C HIS A 49 -9.39 23.60 -1.58
N PHE A 50 -8.13 23.48 -1.96
CA PHE A 50 -7.39 22.23 -2.01
C PHE A 50 -6.03 22.38 -1.33
N LEU A 51 -5.54 21.30 -0.76
CA LEU A 51 -4.18 21.26 -0.20
C LEU A 51 -3.13 21.45 -1.31
N THR A 52 -2.07 22.19 -0.98
CA THR A 52 -0.85 22.23 -1.79
C THR A 52 0.06 21.05 -1.42
N PRO A 53 1.13 20.76 -2.19
CA PRO A 53 2.14 19.79 -1.78
C PRO A 53 2.76 20.08 -0.39
N ALA A 54 2.81 21.34 0.04
CA ALA A 54 3.25 21.69 1.40
C ALA A 54 2.18 21.35 2.46
N GLY A 55 0.90 21.57 2.16
CA GLY A 55 -0.20 21.16 3.02
C GLY A 55 -0.30 19.64 3.18
N HIS A 56 -0.07 18.89 2.10
CA HIS A 56 0.01 17.42 2.13
C HIS A 56 1.14 16.93 3.04
N ARG A 57 2.35 17.50 2.91
CA ARG A 57 3.49 17.16 3.79
C ARG A 57 3.19 17.42 5.27
N ILE A 58 2.46 18.49 5.58
CA ILE A 58 2.05 18.76 6.96
C ILE A 58 1.03 17.74 7.43
N ARG A 59 0.03 17.40 6.61
CA ARG A 59 -0.96 16.35 6.94
C ARG A 59 -0.28 15.02 7.25
N GLU A 60 0.76 14.70 6.50
CA GLU A 60 1.51 13.43 6.57
C GLU A 60 2.54 13.41 7.70
N ALA A 61 3.02 14.57 8.16
CA ALA A 61 3.93 14.64 9.29
C ALA A 61 3.17 14.41 10.61
N GLU A 62 3.36 13.26 11.25
CA GLU A 62 2.79 12.97 12.58
C GLU A 62 3.14 14.08 13.60
N PRO A 63 2.28 14.35 14.59
CA PRO A 63 2.62 15.27 15.67
C PRO A 63 3.75 14.66 16.50
N SER A 64 4.98 15.05 16.17
CA SER A 64 6.15 14.74 16.99
C SER A 64 6.01 15.49 18.31
N GLU A 65 5.75 14.75 19.40
CA GLU A 65 5.99 15.25 20.75
C GLU A 65 7.48 15.62 20.87
N PRO A 66 7.84 16.71 21.57
CA PRO A 66 9.22 17.14 21.65
C PRO A 66 10.02 16.20 22.56
N ALA A 67 10.62 15.16 21.96
CA ALA A 67 11.66 14.37 22.60
C ALA A 67 13.01 15.10 22.49
N ALA A 68 13.75 15.07 23.59
CA ALA A 68 15.07 15.67 23.80
C ALA A 68 16.10 15.25 22.72
N PRO A 69 17.20 16.03 22.54
CA PRO A 69 18.06 15.89 21.36
C PRO A 69 18.89 14.61 21.46
N ALA A 70 18.43 13.56 20.77
CA ALA A 70 19.28 12.47 20.33
C ALA A 70 19.91 12.86 18.99
N GLU A 71 21.21 12.59 18.88
CA GLU A 71 22.04 12.76 17.70
C GLU A 71 21.40 12.19 16.43
N PRO A 72 21.71 12.74 15.24
CA PRO A 72 20.97 12.45 14.02
C PRO A 72 21.20 11.00 13.58
N ALA A 73 20.30 10.11 14.00
CA ALA A 73 20.08 8.86 13.29
C ALA A 73 19.68 9.24 11.86
N ALA A 74 20.56 8.87 10.93
CA ALA A 74 20.49 9.15 9.52
C ALA A 74 19.04 9.12 9.02
N ALA A 75 18.65 10.18 8.31
CA ALA A 75 17.47 10.18 7.46
C ALA A 75 17.44 8.84 6.71
N ALA A 76 16.51 7.96 7.08
CA ALA A 76 16.29 6.71 6.40
C ALA A 76 16.02 7.06 4.93
N ALA A 77 17.02 6.75 4.10
CA ALA A 77 17.02 6.99 2.67
C ALA A 77 15.70 6.52 2.06
N GLY A 78 15.22 7.24 1.04
CA GLY A 78 14.05 6.85 0.26
C GLY A 78 14.13 5.38 -0.14
N GLY A 79 13.33 4.54 0.51
CA GLY A 79 13.26 3.12 0.22
C GLY A 79 12.49 2.92 -1.08
N VAL A 80 13.06 2.14 -2.00
CA VAL A 80 12.34 1.62 -3.16
C VAL A 80 11.12 0.84 -2.64
N PHE A 81 9.96 1.04 -3.27
CA PHE A 81 8.73 0.33 -2.88
C PHE A 81 8.96 -1.19 -2.87
N ALA A 82 8.54 -1.85 -1.79
CA ALA A 82 8.53 -3.30 -1.67
C ALA A 82 7.14 -3.78 -1.22
N ALA A 83 6.64 -4.85 -1.85
CA ALA A 83 5.45 -5.55 -1.40
C ALA A 83 5.75 -6.30 -0.09
N ARG A 84 4.82 -6.22 0.86
CA ARG A 84 4.84 -6.90 2.16
C ARG A 84 4.43 -8.34 1.96
N ILE A 85 5.36 -9.25 2.26
CA ILE A 85 5.20 -10.69 2.09
C ILE A 85 4.71 -11.35 3.38
N GLY A 86 4.51 -10.58 4.44
CA GLY A 86 4.12 -11.05 5.77
C GLY A 86 5.35 -11.46 6.58
N GLY A 87 5.43 -10.99 7.81
CA GLY A 87 6.55 -11.17 8.74
C GLY A 87 7.44 -9.95 8.90
N GLU A 88 7.08 -8.80 8.31
CA GLU A 88 7.77 -7.53 8.52
C GLU A 88 7.45 -6.93 9.90
N GLU A 89 8.45 -6.30 10.51
CA GLU A 89 8.37 -5.58 11.80
C GLU A 89 7.66 -4.21 11.65
N ASP A 90 7.61 -3.69 10.42
CA ASP A 90 7.25 -2.30 10.12
C ASP A 90 5.73 -2.09 10.00
N ALA A 91 5.01 -2.31 11.11
CA ALA A 91 3.59 -1.97 11.26
C ALA A 91 3.32 -0.46 11.19
N LEU A 92 4.37 0.38 11.31
CA LEU A 92 4.28 1.84 11.45
C LEU A 92 3.85 2.57 10.17
N ARG A 93 3.95 1.95 8.98
CA ARG A 93 3.45 2.54 7.71
C ARG A 93 2.06 2.03 7.30
N THR A 94 1.25 1.58 8.25
CA THR A 94 -0.10 1.10 7.97
C THR A 94 -1.05 2.30 7.81
N GLY A 95 -1.56 2.55 6.61
CA GLY A 95 -2.45 3.70 6.36
C GLY A 95 -2.65 4.07 4.89
N SER A 96 -3.32 5.20 4.65
CA SER A 96 -3.70 5.67 3.31
C SER A 96 -2.50 5.96 2.39
N ALA A 97 -1.33 6.31 2.96
CA ALA A 97 -0.09 6.47 2.22
C ALA A 97 0.35 5.15 1.57
N ARG A 98 0.41 4.06 2.35
CA ARG A 98 0.73 2.72 1.84
C ARG A 98 -0.25 2.25 0.79
N LEU A 99 -1.56 2.49 0.98
CA LEU A 99 -2.57 2.13 -0.01
C LEU A 99 -2.34 2.83 -1.37
N ARG A 100 -1.89 4.10 -1.37
CA ARG A 100 -1.55 4.81 -2.61
C ARG A 100 -0.31 4.19 -3.27
N GLU A 101 0.72 3.89 -2.49
CA GLU A 101 1.95 3.27 -3.00
C GLU A 101 1.67 1.89 -3.62
N VAL A 102 0.95 1.03 -2.89
CA VAL A 102 0.54 -0.31 -3.36
C VAL A 102 -0.27 -0.19 -4.65
N ARG A 103 -1.22 0.75 -4.70
CA ARG A 103 -2.01 0.98 -5.92
C ARG A 103 -1.14 1.43 -7.09
N GLY A 104 -0.20 2.36 -6.85
CA GLY A 104 0.74 2.82 -7.87
C GLY A 104 1.61 1.68 -8.39
N ALA A 105 2.17 0.87 -7.50
CA ALA A 105 2.95 -0.31 -7.86
C ALA A 105 2.14 -1.35 -8.64
N TRP A 106 0.90 -1.62 -8.22
CA TRP A 106 0.00 -2.54 -8.92
C TRP A 106 -0.35 -2.04 -10.32
N GLN A 107 -0.67 -0.75 -10.49
CA GLN A 107 -0.90 -0.17 -11.82
C GLN A 107 0.35 -0.24 -12.70
N GLY A 108 1.53 0.04 -12.13
CA GLY A 108 2.80 -0.13 -12.84
C GLY A 108 3.04 -1.57 -13.28
N LEU A 109 2.66 -2.55 -12.47
CA LEU A 109 2.76 -3.97 -12.81
C LEU A 109 1.80 -4.35 -13.94
N LEU A 110 0.55 -3.89 -13.90
CA LEU A 110 -0.42 -4.12 -14.98
C LEU A 110 0.03 -3.48 -16.30
N GLU A 111 0.64 -2.30 -16.24
CA GLU A 111 1.22 -1.65 -17.41
C GLU A 111 2.41 -2.44 -17.95
N LEU A 112 3.28 -2.96 -17.08
CA LEU A 112 4.36 -3.86 -17.48
C LEU A 112 3.82 -5.10 -18.19
N ARG A 113 2.74 -5.73 -17.67
CA ARG A 113 2.06 -6.86 -18.34
C ARG A 113 1.57 -6.46 -19.72
N ARG A 114 0.86 -5.33 -19.84
CA ARG A 114 0.35 -4.80 -21.11
C ARG A 114 1.45 -4.59 -22.16
N MET A 115 2.63 -4.14 -21.73
CA MET A 115 3.76 -3.85 -22.62
C MET A 115 4.59 -5.08 -23.00
N THR A 116 4.62 -6.10 -22.15
CA THR A 116 5.56 -7.24 -22.30
C THR A 116 4.90 -8.55 -22.69
N ASN A 117 3.59 -8.69 -22.45
CA ASN A 117 2.85 -9.85 -22.93
C ASN A 117 2.57 -9.68 -24.44
N PRO A 118 2.80 -10.71 -25.28
CA PRO A 118 2.67 -10.61 -26.73
C PRO A 118 1.28 -10.16 -27.23
N ASP A 119 0.23 -10.51 -26.50
CA ASP A 119 -1.18 -10.16 -26.75
C ASP A 119 -1.64 -8.92 -25.97
N GLY A 120 -0.74 -8.31 -25.18
CA GLY A 120 -1.06 -7.21 -24.28
C GLY A 120 -1.96 -7.59 -23.11
N ALA A 121 -2.15 -8.90 -22.85
CA ALA A 121 -3.01 -9.39 -21.78
C ALA A 121 -2.53 -8.88 -20.42
N THR A 122 -3.45 -8.38 -19.59
CA THR A 122 -3.14 -7.87 -18.24
C THR A 122 -3.58 -8.82 -17.13
N ASP A 123 -4.37 -9.83 -17.47
CA ASP A 123 -4.86 -10.89 -16.58
C ASP A 123 -3.82 -11.99 -16.34
N ARG A 124 -2.63 -11.91 -16.95
CA ARG A 124 -1.58 -12.93 -16.87
C ARG A 124 -0.25 -12.37 -16.37
N PRO A 125 0.45 -13.06 -15.45
CA PRO A 125 1.76 -12.63 -15.00
C PRO A 125 2.79 -12.60 -16.13
N CYS A 126 3.54 -11.51 -16.22
CA CYS A 126 4.58 -11.33 -17.24
C CYS A 126 5.93 -11.95 -16.84
N ALA A 127 6.94 -11.83 -17.71
CA ALA A 127 8.26 -12.41 -17.49
C ALA A 127 8.95 -11.93 -16.20
N TRP A 128 8.78 -10.65 -15.84
CA TRP A 128 9.34 -10.10 -14.60
C TRP A 128 8.72 -10.73 -13.35
N GLU A 129 7.40 -10.96 -13.36
CA GLU A 129 6.72 -11.59 -12.22
C GLU A 129 7.16 -13.03 -12.01
N ARG A 130 7.47 -13.74 -13.10
CA ARG A 130 7.98 -15.12 -13.05
C ARG A 130 9.35 -15.24 -12.39
N THR A 131 10.15 -14.17 -12.39
CA THR A 131 11.43 -14.13 -11.68
C THR A 131 11.32 -13.52 -10.27
N HIS A 132 10.16 -12.95 -9.91
CA HIS A 132 9.88 -12.27 -8.63
C HIS A 132 8.56 -12.76 -8.00
N LEU A 133 8.35 -14.08 -7.98
CA LEU A 133 7.05 -14.70 -7.68
C LEU A 133 6.47 -14.26 -6.34
N VAL A 134 7.30 -14.25 -5.29
CA VAL A 134 6.87 -13.93 -3.92
C VAL A 134 6.38 -12.49 -3.86
N GLN A 135 7.15 -11.55 -4.42
CA GLN A 135 6.81 -10.13 -4.43
C GLN A 135 5.58 -9.85 -5.31
N ALA A 136 5.47 -10.50 -6.47
CA ALA A 136 4.34 -10.36 -7.37
C ALA A 136 3.02 -10.85 -6.74
N ALA A 137 3.05 -12.03 -6.11
CA ALA A 137 1.88 -12.56 -5.41
C ALA A 137 1.49 -11.69 -4.20
N ALA A 138 2.46 -11.27 -3.39
CA ALA A 138 2.22 -10.37 -2.27
C ALA A 138 1.62 -9.03 -2.71
N LEU A 139 2.12 -8.44 -3.79
CA LEU A 139 1.60 -7.19 -4.33
C LEU A 139 0.14 -7.32 -4.78
N ALA A 140 -0.22 -8.43 -5.44
CA ALA A 140 -1.60 -8.70 -5.83
C ALA A 140 -2.53 -8.81 -4.61
N LEU A 141 -2.06 -9.45 -3.54
CA LEU A 141 -2.82 -9.59 -2.29
C LEU A 141 -2.99 -8.24 -1.58
N GLU A 142 -1.93 -7.44 -1.42
CA GLU A 142 -2.04 -6.10 -0.81
C GLU A 142 -2.94 -5.18 -1.64
N ALA A 143 -2.83 -5.21 -2.97
CA ALA A 143 -3.63 -4.37 -3.86
C ALA A 143 -5.12 -4.69 -3.77
N ALA A 144 -5.47 -5.93 -3.45
CA ALA A 144 -6.84 -6.37 -3.18
C ALA A 144 -7.30 -6.10 -1.74
N GLY A 145 -6.42 -5.60 -0.87
CA GLY A 145 -6.74 -5.23 0.51
C GLY A 145 -6.56 -6.36 1.53
N HIS A 146 -5.91 -7.46 1.16
CA HIS A 146 -5.53 -8.49 2.14
C HIS A 146 -4.48 -7.92 3.10
N ARG A 147 -4.58 -8.26 4.39
CA ARG A 147 -3.64 -7.78 5.41
C ARG A 147 -2.42 -8.72 5.47
N PRO A 148 -1.19 -8.22 5.28
CA PRO A 148 0.00 -9.03 5.51
C PRO A 148 0.13 -9.38 7.00
N ALA A 149 0.62 -10.57 7.30
CA ALA A 149 0.96 -10.94 8.67
C ALA A 149 2.07 -10.04 9.21
N GLU A 150 1.95 -9.60 10.46
CA GLU A 150 3.06 -8.95 11.17
C GLU A 150 4.04 -10.00 11.68
N GLN A 151 5.25 -9.59 12.08
CA GLN A 151 6.31 -10.51 12.51
C GLN A 151 5.85 -11.53 13.57
N ASP A 152 5.20 -11.03 14.63
CA ASP A 152 4.72 -11.81 15.77
C ASP A 152 3.21 -12.11 15.73
N SER A 153 2.56 -11.78 14.61
CA SER A 153 1.14 -12.05 14.40
C SER A 153 0.96 -13.30 13.55
N GLU A 154 0.14 -14.21 14.03
CA GLU A 154 -0.37 -15.31 13.22
C GLU A 154 -1.43 -14.81 12.24
N GLU A 155 -2.14 -13.72 12.54
CA GLU A 155 -3.16 -13.15 11.65
C GLU A 155 -2.54 -12.49 10.42
N GLY A 156 -3.17 -12.71 9.26
CA GLY A 156 -2.77 -12.12 7.98
C GLY A 156 -2.06 -13.11 7.07
N TYR A 157 -1.95 -12.74 5.80
CA TYR A 157 -1.32 -13.62 4.82
C TYR A 157 0.21 -13.59 4.98
N ARG A 158 0.83 -14.73 4.71
CA ARG A 158 2.28 -14.88 4.60
C ARG A 158 2.63 -15.61 3.31
N VAL A 159 3.39 -14.95 2.44
CA VAL A 159 3.86 -15.49 1.16
C VAL A 159 5.31 -15.95 1.29
N ARG A 160 5.60 -17.19 0.90
CA ARG A 160 6.95 -17.76 0.93
C ARG A 160 7.27 -18.51 -0.36
N ALA A 161 8.54 -18.54 -0.73
CA ALA A 161 9.01 -19.44 -1.77
C ALA A 161 8.84 -20.89 -1.34
N THR A 162 8.70 -21.79 -2.31
CA THR A 162 8.67 -23.23 -2.07
C THR A 162 9.84 -23.93 -2.76
N PRO A 163 10.18 -25.16 -2.36
CA PRO A 163 11.13 -25.98 -3.10
C PRO A 163 10.66 -26.34 -4.52
N GLN A 164 9.35 -26.24 -4.80
CA GLN A 164 8.81 -26.49 -6.13
C GLN A 164 9.11 -25.27 -7.02
N PRO A 165 9.73 -25.47 -8.20
CA PRO A 165 10.01 -24.38 -9.11
C PRO A 165 8.72 -23.70 -9.55
N GLU A 166 8.78 -22.38 -9.73
CA GLU A 166 7.65 -21.55 -10.18
C GLU A 166 6.44 -21.54 -9.23
N ALA A 167 6.59 -22.01 -7.99
CA ALA A 167 5.51 -22.07 -7.02
C ALA A 167 5.84 -21.33 -5.71
N ILE A 168 4.84 -20.63 -5.20
CA ILE A 168 4.85 -19.94 -3.91
C ILE A 168 3.78 -20.52 -2.99
N ALA A 169 4.05 -20.51 -1.69
CA ALA A 169 3.11 -20.89 -0.65
C ALA A 169 2.51 -19.64 -0.03
N VAL A 170 1.17 -19.61 0.09
CA VAL A 170 0.45 -18.59 0.86
C VAL A 170 -0.21 -19.25 2.06
N ARG A 171 0.07 -18.73 3.25
CA ARG A 171 -0.54 -19.15 4.51
C ARG A 171 -1.38 -18.02 5.06
N GLU A 172 -2.53 -18.37 5.62
CA GLU A 172 -3.45 -17.48 6.34
C GLU A 172 -4.24 -18.41 7.29
N PRO A 173 -4.24 -18.17 8.61
CA PRO A 173 -4.88 -19.08 9.56
C PRO A 173 -6.39 -19.19 9.37
N ASP A 174 -7.04 -18.11 8.93
CA ASP A 174 -8.49 -18.12 8.70
C ASP A 174 -8.82 -18.75 7.33
N ALA A 175 -9.61 -19.82 7.36
CA ALA A 175 -9.96 -20.58 6.15
C ALA A 175 -10.88 -19.83 5.17
N ALA A 176 -11.63 -18.81 5.61
CA ALA A 176 -12.38 -17.95 4.71
C ALA A 176 -11.45 -16.94 4.01
N ARG A 177 -10.57 -16.28 4.78
CA ARG A 177 -9.55 -15.37 4.23
C ARG A 177 -8.57 -16.09 3.30
N LEU A 178 -8.19 -17.32 3.62
CA LEU A 178 -7.36 -18.14 2.73
C LEU A 178 -8.05 -18.39 1.38
N ARG A 179 -9.36 -18.65 1.37
CA ARG A 179 -10.14 -18.79 0.13
C ARG A 179 -10.26 -17.46 -0.64
N GLU A 180 -10.37 -16.33 0.06
CA GLU A 180 -10.36 -15.01 -0.59
C GLU A 180 -9.00 -14.66 -1.20
N CYS A 181 -7.89 -15.05 -0.56
CA CYS A 181 -6.54 -14.97 -1.11
C CYS A 181 -6.44 -15.80 -2.40
N ALA A 182 -6.96 -17.04 -2.40
CA ALA A 182 -6.99 -17.90 -3.58
C ALA A 182 -7.74 -17.24 -4.74
N ALA A 183 -8.96 -16.75 -4.50
CA ALA A 183 -9.77 -16.08 -5.52
C ALA A 183 -9.09 -14.80 -6.07
N THR A 184 -8.33 -14.10 -5.23
CA THR A 184 -7.57 -12.90 -5.63
C THR A 184 -6.42 -13.27 -6.55
N LEU A 185 -5.64 -14.29 -6.19
CA LEU A 185 -4.53 -14.78 -7.00
C LEU A 185 -5.02 -15.35 -8.34
N GLU A 186 -6.13 -16.08 -8.34
CA GLU A 186 -6.75 -16.58 -9.57
C GLU A 186 -7.16 -15.46 -10.53
N LYS A 187 -7.78 -14.39 -10.02
CA LYS A 187 -8.11 -13.19 -10.80
C LYS A 187 -6.87 -12.48 -11.32
N ALA A 188 -5.75 -12.56 -10.61
CA ALA A 188 -4.47 -11.99 -11.02
C ALA A 188 -3.68 -12.88 -12.00
N GLY A 189 -4.25 -14.03 -12.41
CA GLY A 189 -3.67 -14.93 -13.40
C GLY A 189 -2.81 -16.06 -12.84
N TRP A 190 -2.97 -16.37 -11.57
CA TRP A 190 -2.31 -17.51 -10.92
C TRP A 190 -3.20 -18.75 -10.98
N GLN A 191 -2.57 -19.92 -11.03
CA GLN A 191 -3.21 -21.19 -10.73
C GLN A 191 -2.98 -21.46 -9.25
N VAL A 192 -4.04 -21.78 -8.52
CA VAL A 192 -3.99 -21.97 -7.07
C VAL A 192 -4.54 -23.36 -6.74
N GLY A 193 -3.82 -24.09 -5.91
CA GLY A 193 -4.28 -25.34 -5.31
C GLY A 193 -4.21 -25.24 -3.79
N GLU A 194 -5.21 -25.77 -3.10
CA GLU A 194 -5.21 -25.83 -1.64
C GLU A 194 -4.63 -27.14 -1.13
N TYR A 195 -3.72 -27.05 -0.17
CA TYR A 195 -3.01 -28.17 0.42
C TYR A 195 -3.10 -28.14 1.93
N THR A 196 -3.00 -29.32 2.54
CA THR A 196 -2.92 -29.48 3.99
C THR A 196 -1.58 -30.09 4.34
N GLU A 197 -0.83 -29.38 5.18
CA GLU A 197 0.48 -29.84 5.64
C GLU A 197 0.31 -31.11 6.51
N PRO A 198 0.98 -32.23 6.20
CA PRO A 198 0.69 -33.51 6.86
C PRO A 198 0.91 -33.52 8.38
N ARG A 199 1.94 -32.79 8.85
CA ARG A 199 2.35 -32.78 10.26
C ARG A 199 1.51 -31.84 11.13
N THR A 200 1.30 -30.61 10.66
CA THR A 200 0.63 -29.54 11.41
C THR A 200 -0.86 -29.49 11.13
N ARG A 201 -1.32 -30.16 10.06
CA ARG A 201 -2.67 -30.01 9.48
C ARG A 201 -3.02 -28.58 9.09
N ALA A 202 -2.02 -27.69 9.02
CA ALA A 202 -2.21 -26.33 8.56
C ALA A 202 -2.54 -26.31 7.07
N ARG A 203 -3.59 -25.57 6.71
CA ARG A 203 -3.98 -25.35 5.32
C ARG A 203 -3.11 -24.24 4.72
N TYR A 204 -2.73 -24.40 3.47
CA TYR A 204 -1.99 -23.40 2.72
C TYR A 204 -2.33 -23.50 1.24
N LEU A 205 -2.15 -22.39 0.53
CA LEU A 205 -2.27 -22.36 -0.92
C LEU A 205 -0.90 -22.58 -1.53
N LEU A 206 -0.83 -23.42 -2.55
CA LEU A 206 0.27 -23.46 -3.49
C LEU A 206 -0.19 -22.74 -4.75
N ALA A 207 0.54 -21.69 -5.14
CA ALA A 207 0.19 -20.88 -6.30
C ALA A 207 1.35 -20.81 -7.29
N SER A 208 1.05 -20.90 -8.58
CA SER A 208 2.00 -20.75 -9.68
C SER A 208 1.40 -19.87 -10.77
N PRO A 209 2.18 -19.05 -11.49
CA PRO A 209 1.68 -18.30 -12.63
C PRO A 209 1.06 -19.24 -13.67
N ARG A 210 -0.11 -18.88 -14.24
CA ARG A 210 -0.68 -19.68 -15.34
C ARG A 210 0.27 -19.71 -16.52
N ARG A 211 0.52 -20.90 -17.05
CA ARG A 211 1.22 -21.09 -18.31
C ARG A 211 0.26 -20.80 -19.47
N MET A 212 0.82 -20.33 -20.58
CA MET A 212 0.05 -20.13 -21.82
C MET A 212 -0.37 -21.46 -22.41
#